data_AF-A0A1J6HK49-F1
#
_entry.id   AF-A0A1J6HK49-F1
#
_cell.length_a   1.000
_cell.length_b   1.000
_cell.length_c   1.000
_cell.angle_alpha   90.00
_cell.angle_beta   90.00
_cell.angle_gamma   90.00
#
_symmetry.space_group_name_H-M   'P 1'
#
loop_
_entity.id
_entity.type
_entity.pdbx_description
1 polymer ?
#
loop_
_entity_poly.entity_id
_entity_poly.type
_entity_poly.pdbx_seq_one_letter_code
_entity_poly.pdbx_strand_id
1 'polypeptide(L)'
;MHRIIVSVSVAVLIMLGTPEASRAHSPQWWYVAEEADRVLFVDTGSIQREGDEIRYNSSLIVRDLADDLGERRAFMQADCNTRKMQWPMVVRYGLDGERLDETVASYPAATAVEPGTLAATELDFVCASNHSDGKSNAFPIAVDMAVFAEALIANTDTGIRPSEIHDHLRRGSKTPLIRSTAPPPETFGTEQQVAVGRPIVPPRDYSRTVEIPSLNEYDSDEVGRIYDITYQGIEGGELVFEIRGYASDDLAHSGSGQNLRFPHGAHEVQLRGLVIAIIEATPDNLRYRVDRRIGDAGNCTQEWNSDGGSNNASASIDACH
;
A
#
# COMPACT_ATOMS: atom_id res chain seq x y z
N MET A 1 -54.03 3.47 60.71
CA MET A 1 -52.99 4.18 59.97
C MET A 1 -51.78 3.26 59.80
N HIS A 2 -51.63 2.60 58.65
CA HIS A 2 -50.38 1.95 58.21
C HIS A 2 -50.35 2.12 56.69
N ARG A 3 -49.37 2.90 56.19
CA ARG A 3 -49.15 3.14 54.76
C ARG A 3 -48.25 2.04 54.21
N ILE A 4 -48.67 1.37 53.14
CA ILE A 4 -47.82 0.50 52.33
C ILE A 4 -47.25 1.35 51.19
N ILE A 5 -45.93 1.44 51.11
CA ILE A 5 -45.19 2.05 50.01
C ILE A 5 -44.90 0.93 49.01
N VAL A 6 -45.43 1.05 47.78
CA VAL A 6 -45.05 0.18 46.66
C VAL A 6 -44.01 0.95 45.84
N SER A 7 -42.79 0.41 45.79
CA SER A 7 -41.69 0.91 44.98
C SER A 7 -41.82 0.36 43.56
N VAL A 8 -41.90 1.23 42.55
CA VAL A 8 -41.87 0.85 41.13
C VAL A 8 -40.46 1.13 40.62
N SER A 9 -39.67 0.06 40.41
CA SER A 9 -38.37 0.15 39.75
C SER A 9 -38.58 0.14 38.23
N VAL A 10 -38.26 1.25 37.58
CA VAL A 10 -38.16 1.35 36.12
C VAL A 10 -36.77 0.88 35.71
N ALA A 11 -36.68 -0.27 35.06
CA ALA A 11 -35.44 -0.72 34.42
C ALA A 11 -35.28 0.01 33.09
N VAL A 12 -34.31 0.92 33.01
CA VAL A 12 -33.87 1.55 31.76
C VAL A 12 -32.97 0.55 31.04
N LEU A 13 -33.47 -0.01 29.94
CA LEU A 13 -32.70 -0.86 29.03
C LEU A 13 -31.81 0.04 28.17
N ILE A 14 -30.54 0.18 28.55
CA ILE A 14 -29.53 0.84 27.73
C ILE A 14 -29.20 -0.13 26.58
N MET A 15 -29.74 0.13 25.39
CA MET A 15 -29.28 -0.50 24.16
C MET A 15 -27.87 0.02 23.88
N LEU A 16 -26.87 -0.78 24.20
CA LEU A 16 -25.51 -0.61 23.70
C LEU A 16 -25.56 -0.88 22.19
N GLY A 17 -25.57 0.18 21.38
CA GLY A 17 -25.34 0.07 19.95
C GLY A 17 -23.94 -0.53 19.74
N THR A 18 -23.88 -1.67 19.06
CA THR A 18 -22.62 -2.19 18.55
C THR A 18 -22.05 -1.17 17.57
N PRO A 19 -20.78 -0.73 17.70
CA PRO A 19 -20.15 0.03 16.63
C PRO A 19 -20.26 -0.80 15.36
N GLU A 20 -20.84 -0.23 14.31
CA GLU A 20 -20.84 -0.85 12.99
C GLU A 20 -19.38 -1.11 12.65
N ALA A 21 -19.01 -2.39 12.54
CA ALA A 21 -17.73 -2.76 11.98
C ALA A 21 -17.63 -2.07 10.62
N SER A 22 -16.63 -1.19 10.45
CA SER A 22 -16.32 -0.62 9.15
C SER A 22 -16.19 -1.78 8.18
N ARG A 23 -17.05 -1.82 7.16
CA ARG A 23 -16.83 -2.78 6.07
C ARG A 23 -15.44 -2.49 5.53
N ALA A 24 -14.66 -3.54 5.32
CA ALA A 24 -13.53 -3.55 4.41
C ALA A 24 -13.89 -2.81 3.11
N HIS A 25 -13.21 -1.72 2.77
CA HIS A 25 -13.44 -1.00 1.52
C HIS A 25 -12.30 -1.32 0.58
N SER A 26 -12.58 -1.90 -0.59
CA SER A 26 -11.54 -2.00 -1.61
C SER A 26 -11.23 -0.58 -2.13
N PRO A 27 -9.95 -0.19 -2.19
CA PRO A 27 -9.53 1.12 -2.65
C PRO A 27 -10.03 1.41 -4.06
N GLN A 28 -10.54 2.62 -4.25
CA GLN A 28 -10.99 3.13 -5.52
C GLN A 28 -10.38 4.52 -5.71
N TRP A 29 -9.10 4.54 -6.11
CA TRP A 29 -8.37 5.76 -6.40
C TRP A 29 -8.92 6.43 -7.66
N TRP A 30 -9.26 7.71 -7.53
CA TRP A 30 -9.68 8.57 -8.63
C TRP A 30 -8.66 9.66 -8.83
N TYR A 31 -8.31 9.94 -10.09
CA TYR A 31 -7.69 11.22 -10.43
C TYR A 31 -8.75 12.30 -10.24
N VAL A 32 -8.36 13.41 -9.61
CA VAL A 32 -9.25 14.54 -9.30
C VAL A 32 -8.85 15.80 -10.03
N ALA A 33 -7.57 16.18 -9.94
CA ALA A 33 -7.04 17.40 -10.52
C ALA A 33 -5.51 17.38 -10.59
N GLU A 34 -4.93 18.33 -11.32
CA GLU A 34 -3.50 18.52 -11.53
C GLU A 34 -3.14 20.01 -11.54
N GLU A 35 -1.88 20.27 -11.21
CA GLU A 35 -1.16 21.51 -11.53
C GLU A 35 0.07 21.14 -12.37
N ALA A 36 0.92 22.12 -12.70
CA ALA A 36 2.03 21.92 -13.62
C ALA A 36 3.03 20.82 -13.16
N ASP A 37 3.19 20.64 -11.86
CA ASP A 37 4.21 19.78 -11.24
C ASP A 37 3.62 18.72 -10.30
N ARG A 38 2.28 18.60 -10.20
CA ARG A 38 1.65 17.71 -9.22
C ARG A 38 0.27 17.23 -9.65
N VAL A 39 -0.10 16.05 -9.19
CA VAL A 39 -1.37 15.40 -9.52
C VAL A 39 -2.02 14.85 -8.27
N LEU A 40 -3.30 15.16 -8.10
CA LEU A 40 -4.11 14.82 -6.94
C LEU A 40 -5.02 13.63 -7.23
N PHE A 41 -5.01 12.69 -6.29
CA PHE A 41 -5.87 11.52 -6.27
C PHE A 41 -6.63 11.43 -4.95
N VAL A 42 -7.85 10.91 -5.00
CA VAL A 42 -8.68 10.63 -3.83
C VAL A 42 -9.14 9.19 -3.88
N ASP A 43 -9.03 8.47 -2.76
CA ASP A 43 -9.61 7.15 -2.62
C ASP A 43 -11.10 7.30 -2.29
N THR A 44 -11.95 7.14 -3.30
CA THR A 44 -13.40 7.22 -3.14
C THR A 44 -13.97 6.12 -2.25
N GLY A 45 -13.28 4.98 -2.12
CA GLY A 45 -13.66 3.90 -1.23
C GLY A 45 -13.52 4.27 0.25
N SER A 46 -12.58 5.17 0.57
CA SER A 46 -12.34 5.65 1.93
C SER A 46 -13.29 6.76 2.41
N ILE A 47 -14.15 7.29 1.54
CA ILE A 47 -15.03 8.43 1.86
C ILE A 47 -16.09 8.02 2.89
N GLN A 48 -15.97 8.55 4.10
CA GLN A 48 -16.94 8.42 5.18
C GLN A 48 -17.64 9.76 5.41
N ARG A 49 -18.97 9.75 5.52
CA ARG A 49 -19.78 10.97 5.67
C ARG A 49 -20.53 10.97 7.00
N GLU A 50 -20.40 12.05 7.76
CA GLU A 50 -21.17 12.34 8.96
C GLU A 50 -21.74 13.76 8.87
N GLY A 51 -22.95 13.88 8.29
CA GLY A 51 -23.52 15.20 7.98
C GLY A 51 -22.69 15.94 6.93
N ASP A 52 -22.22 17.15 7.28
CA ASP A 52 -21.35 17.97 6.43
C ASP A 52 -19.85 17.63 6.60
N GLU A 53 -19.50 16.77 7.56
CA GLU A 53 -18.13 16.32 7.77
C GLU A 53 -17.82 15.07 6.96
N ILE A 54 -16.69 15.12 6.25
CA ILE A 54 -16.20 14.05 5.38
C ILE A 54 -14.81 13.64 5.83
N ARG A 55 -14.55 12.34 5.92
CA ARG A 55 -13.21 11.77 6.14
C ARG A 55 -12.84 10.87 4.98
N TYR A 56 -11.58 10.93 4.53
CA TYR A 56 -11.12 10.22 3.34
C TYR A 56 -9.60 10.17 3.26
N ASN A 57 -9.05 9.35 2.38
CA ASN A 57 -7.64 9.31 2.02
C ASN A 57 -7.40 10.05 0.69
N SER A 58 -6.32 10.83 0.62
CA SER A 58 -5.82 11.41 -0.63
C SER A 58 -4.34 11.15 -0.83
N SER A 59 -3.92 11.15 -2.10
CA SER A 59 -2.53 11.07 -2.51
C SER A 59 -2.21 12.22 -3.47
N LEU A 60 -1.11 12.91 -3.22
CA LEU A 60 -0.60 13.96 -4.08
C LEU A 60 0.78 13.52 -4.59
N ILE A 61 0.89 13.26 -5.89
CA ILE A 61 2.17 12.99 -6.54
C ILE A 61 2.79 14.32 -6.94
N VAL A 62 4.06 14.54 -6.60
CA VAL A 62 4.79 15.79 -6.84
C VAL A 62 6.05 15.50 -7.65
N ARG A 63 6.34 16.32 -8.65
CA ARG A 63 7.56 16.30 -9.48
C ARG A 63 8.13 17.70 -9.58
N ASP A 64 8.32 18.34 -8.42
CA ASP A 64 9.06 19.58 -8.30
C ASP A 64 10.55 19.25 -8.22
N LEU A 65 11.37 19.80 -9.12
CA LEU A 65 12.81 19.58 -9.14
C LEU A 65 13.54 20.25 -7.96
N ALA A 66 12.86 21.11 -7.20
CA ALA A 66 13.41 21.79 -6.04
C ALA A 66 13.14 21.09 -4.70
N ASP A 67 12.27 20.06 -4.68
CA ASP A 67 11.84 19.34 -3.47
C ASP A 67 12.17 17.85 -3.60
N ASP A 68 12.48 17.18 -2.47
CA ASP A 68 12.70 15.74 -2.44
C ASP A 68 11.38 14.95 -2.36
N LEU A 69 10.26 15.63 -2.12
CA LEU A 69 8.93 15.06 -2.08
C LEU A 69 8.50 14.47 -3.44
N GLY A 70 8.31 13.15 -3.48
CA GLY A 70 7.73 12.44 -4.63
C GLY A 70 6.23 12.15 -4.47
N GLU A 71 5.78 11.83 -3.25
CA GLU A 71 4.39 11.53 -2.96
C GLU A 71 4.02 11.94 -1.52
N ARG A 72 2.84 12.53 -1.35
CA ARG A 72 2.24 12.77 -0.04
C ARG A 72 0.93 12.00 0.06
N ARG A 73 0.84 11.09 1.02
CA ARG A 73 -0.42 10.44 1.41
C ARG A 73 -0.98 11.10 2.66
N ALA A 74 -2.28 11.34 2.67
CA ALA A 74 -2.94 11.96 3.81
C ALA A 74 -4.27 11.29 4.11
N PHE A 75 -4.53 11.09 5.41
CA PHE A 75 -5.89 10.97 5.91
C PHE A 75 -6.40 12.38 6.16
N MET A 76 -7.56 12.67 5.58
CA MET A 76 -8.15 13.99 5.45
C MET A 76 -9.46 14.07 6.23
N GLN A 77 -9.75 15.27 6.74
CA GLN A 77 -11.09 15.63 7.22
C GLN A 77 -11.50 16.95 6.55
N ALA A 78 -12.73 17.02 6.07
CA ALA A 78 -13.29 18.19 5.42
C ALA A 78 -14.68 18.53 5.97
N ASP A 79 -15.01 19.82 6.01
CA ASP A 79 -16.34 20.33 6.30
C ASP A 79 -16.88 21.02 5.04
N CYS A 80 -17.90 20.43 4.44
CA CYS A 80 -18.50 20.89 3.19
C CYS A 80 -19.28 22.19 3.33
N ASN A 81 -19.80 22.49 4.51
CA ASN A 81 -20.57 23.70 4.78
C ASN A 81 -19.64 24.90 5.04
N THR A 82 -18.61 24.72 5.87
CA THR A 82 -17.66 25.79 6.19
C THR A 82 -16.47 25.88 5.22
N ARG A 83 -16.38 24.94 4.27
CA ARG A 83 -15.30 24.81 3.27
C ARG A 83 -13.92 24.80 3.89
N LYS A 84 -13.74 23.94 4.89
CA LYS A 84 -12.46 23.76 5.58
C LYS A 84 -11.93 22.35 5.38
N MET A 85 -10.61 22.23 5.37
CA MET A 85 -9.91 20.94 5.35
C MET A 85 -8.85 20.86 6.44
N GLN A 86 -8.59 19.64 6.87
CA GLN A 86 -7.62 19.29 7.89
C GLN A 86 -6.87 18.04 7.42
N TRP A 87 -5.60 17.93 7.82
CA TRP A 87 -4.75 16.77 7.55
C TRP A 87 -4.37 16.08 8.87
N PRO A 88 -5.29 15.31 9.50
CA PRO A 88 -4.98 14.63 10.75
C PRO A 88 -3.77 13.71 10.69
N MET A 89 -3.49 13.08 9.54
CA MET A 89 -2.31 12.24 9.34
C MET A 89 -1.73 12.46 7.94
N VAL A 90 -0.42 12.65 7.86
CA VAL A 90 0.34 12.84 6.63
C VAL A 90 1.60 11.99 6.67
N VAL A 91 1.85 11.29 5.57
CA VAL A 91 3.10 10.56 5.31
C VAL A 91 3.68 11.05 4.00
N ARG A 92 4.98 11.38 4.01
CA ARG A 92 5.71 11.81 2.82
C ARG A 92 6.69 10.74 2.37
N TYR A 93 6.76 10.58 1.06
CA TYR A 93 7.65 9.68 0.36
C TYR A 93 8.47 10.45 -0.66
N GLY A 94 9.72 10.06 -0.82
CA GLY A 94 10.63 10.62 -1.81
C GLY A 94 10.32 10.13 -3.22
N LEU A 95 11.13 10.56 -4.18
CA LEU A 95 11.00 10.16 -5.59
C LEU A 95 11.20 8.65 -5.80
N ASP A 96 12.01 8.01 -4.96
CA ASP A 96 12.29 6.57 -5.02
C ASP A 96 11.32 5.74 -4.15
N GLY A 97 10.30 6.38 -3.55
CA GLY A 97 9.28 5.75 -2.69
C GLY A 97 9.75 5.47 -1.26
N GLU A 98 10.95 5.91 -0.90
CA GLU A 98 11.43 5.89 0.47
C GLU A 98 10.63 6.85 1.33
N ARG A 99 10.32 6.46 2.56
CA ARG A 99 9.61 7.33 3.49
C ARG A 99 10.56 8.44 3.99
N LEU A 100 10.14 9.70 3.86
CA LEU A 100 10.93 10.87 4.28
C LEU A 100 10.74 11.21 5.76
N ASP A 101 9.57 10.88 6.33
CA ASP A 101 9.26 11.18 7.72
C ASP A 101 9.52 9.99 8.65
N GLU A 102 10.28 10.17 9.74
CA GLU A 102 10.43 9.12 10.78
C GLU A 102 9.10 8.80 11.48
N THR A 103 8.22 9.80 11.62
CA THR A 103 6.92 9.69 12.29
C THR A 103 5.82 10.30 11.43
N VAL A 104 4.56 9.91 11.64
CA VAL A 104 3.44 10.46 10.87
C VAL A 104 3.23 11.92 11.28
N ALA A 105 3.23 12.84 10.32
CA ALA A 105 2.96 14.25 10.57
C ALA A 105 1.45 14.49 10.75
N SER A 106 1.08 15.54 11.51
CA SER A 106 -0.32 15.91 11.72
C SER A 106 -0.47 17.43 11.68
N TYR A 107 -1.44 17.90 10.92
CA TYR A 107 -1.80 19.31 10.81
C TYR A 107 -3.29 19.45 11.19
N PRO A 108 -3.60 19.42 12.50
CA PRO A 108 -4.98 19.30 12.96
C PRO A 108 -5.78 20.61 12.89
N ALA A 109 -5.15 21.73 12.51
CA ALA A 109 -5.85 22.98 12.36
C ALA A 109 -6.64 22.98 11.04
N ALA A 110 -7.97 23.01 11.14
CA ALA A 110 -8.85 23.18 9.99
C ALA A 110 -8.55 24.51 9.28
N THR A 111 -8.18 24.42 8.00
CA THR A 111 -7.78 25.55 7.17
C THR A 111 -8.87 25.84 6.15
N ALA A 112 -9.21 27.11 5.97
CA ALA A 112 -10.17 27.53 4.96
C ALA A 112 -9.61 27.26 3.55
N VAL A 113 -10.44 26.73 2.67
CA VAL A 113 -10.02 26.36 1.32
C VAL A 113 -10.22 27.54 0.37
N GLU A 114 -9.12 27.99 -0.25
CA GLU A 114 -9.14 29.09 -1.21
C GLU A 114 -9.69 28.63 -2.58
N PRO A 115 -10.64 29.35 -3.17
CA PRO A 115 -11.18 29.02 -4.50
C PRO A 115 -10.10 28.99 -5.60
N GLY A 116 -10.25 28.06 -6.55
CA GLY A 116 -9.34 27.94 -7.69
C GLY A 116 -8.01 27.23 -7.41
N THR A 117 -7.84 26.69 -6.20
CA THR A 117 -6.68 25.86 -5.84
C THR A 117 -6.99 24.37 -6.02
N LEU A 118 -5.98 23.50 -6.07
CA LEU A 118 -6.17 22.05 -6.00
C LEU A 118 -7.02 21.63 -4.79
N ALA A 119 -6.80 22.27 -3.65
CA ALA A 119 -7.56 22.04 -2.43
C ALA A 119 -9.06 22.34 -2.59
N ALA A 120 -9.42 23.36 -3.38
CA ALA A 120 -10.83 23.63 -3.70
C ALA A 120 -11.45 22.53 -4.56
N THR A 121 -10.71 22.05 -5.57
CA THR A 121 -11.19 20.95 -6.42
C THR A 121 -11.30 19.64 -5.65
N GLU A 122 -10.35 19.35 -4.75
CA GLU A 122 -10.41 18.22 -3.81
C GLU A 122 -11.68 18.29 -2.96
N LEU A 123 -11.92 19.44 -2.32
CA LEU A 123 -13.08 19.67 -1.47
C LEU A 123 -14.39 19.53 -2.25
N ASP A 124 -14.50 20.16 -3.43
CA ASP A 124 -15.69 20.08 -4.27
C ASP A 124 -15.95 18.64 -4.73
N PHE A 125 -14.89 17.89 -5.05
CA PHE A 125 -14.98 16.48 -5.40
C PHE A 125 -15.52 15.65 -4.24
N VAL A 126 -14.93 15.72 -3.03
CA VAL A 126 -15.38 14.91 -1.89
C VAL A 126 -16.74 15.35 -1.34
N CYS A 127 -17.12 16.61 -1.49
CA CYS A 127 -18.44 17.12 -1.09
C CYS A 127 -19.54 16.80 -2.10
N ALA A 128 -19.20 16.40 -3.33
CA ALA A 128 -20.19 15.99 -4.32
C ALA A 128 -20.95 14.73 -3.86
N SER A 129 -22.26 14.72 -4.09
CA SER A 129 -23.12 13.56 -3.80
C SER A 129 -22.97 12.43 -4.82
N ASN A 130 -22.42 12.72 -6.00
CA ASN A 130 -22.14 11.75 -7.04
C ASN A 130 -20.90 12.17 -7.85
N HIS A 131 -19.83 11.38 -7.77
CA HIS A 131 -18.57 11.63 -8.49
C HIS A 131 -18.64 11.31 -10.00
N SER A 132 -19.70 10.65 -10.45
CA SER A 132 -19.89 10.22 -11.85
C SER A 132 -20.80 11.14 -12.67
N ASP A 133 -21.20 12.30 -12.14
CA ASP A 133 -22.21 13.16 -12.79
C ASP A 133 -21.67 14.00 -13.96
N GLY A 134 -20.40 13.80 -14.34
CA GLY A 134 -19.78 14.43 -15.50
C GLY A 134 -19.44 15.91 -15.33
N LYS A 135 -19.64 16.48 -14.13
CA LYS A 135 -19.24 17.86 -13.83
C LYS A 135 -17.76 17.98 -13.46
N SER A 136 -17.15 16.91 -12.98
CA SER A 136 -15.71 16.81 -12.75
C SER A 136 -15.02 16.11 -13.92
N ASN A 137 -13.80 16.54 -14.25
CA ASN A 137 -12.89 15.77 -15.10
C ASN A 137 -12.29 14.54 -14.37
N ALA A 138 -12.71 14.30 -13.13
CA ALA A 138 -12.26 13.19 -12.31
C ALA A 138 -12.74 11.83 -12.88
N PHE A 139 -11.91 10.80 -12.75
CA PHE A 139 -12.23 9.44 -13.17
C PHE A 139 -11.42 8.39 -12.39
N PRO A 140 -11.92 7.15 -12.28
CA PRO A 140 -11.19 6.08 -11.60
C PRO A 140 -9.88 5.73 -12.31
N ILE A 141 -8.81 5.62 -11.54
CA ILE A 141 -7.49 5.23 -12.02
C ILE A 141 -7.35 3.70 -11.94
N ALA A 142 -6.72 3.13 -12.96
CA ALA A 142 -6.54 1.69 -13.12
C ALA A 142 -5.13 1.37 -13.64
N VAL A 143 -4.18 2.24 -13.31
CA VAL A 143 -2.75 2.19 -13.59
C VAL A 143 -2.02 2.72 -12.35
N ASP A 144 -0.71 2.55 -12.25
CA ASP A 144 0.05 3.17 -11.16
C ASP A 144 -0.11 4.71 -11.17
N MET A 145 -0.44 5.30 -10.02
CA MET A 145 -0.74 6.74 -9.89
C MET A 145 0.47 7.61 -10.23
N ALA A 146 1.68 7.18 -9.88
CA ALA A 146 2.88 7.97 -10.16
C ALA A 146 3.27 7.89 -11.64
N VAL A 147 3.13 6.73 -12.28
CA VAL A 147 3.34 6.60 -13.73
C VAL A 147 2.33 7.45 -14.49
N PHE A 148 1.07 7.45 -14.06
CA PHE A 148 0.06 8.33 -14.64
C PHE A 148 0.40 9.81 -14.42
N ALA A 149 0.79 10.19 -13.21
CA ALA A 149 1.16 11.56 -12.88
C ALA A 149 2.37 12.05 -13.68
N GLU A 150 3.40 11.23 -13.82
CA GLU A 150 4.59 11.54 -14.64
C GLU A 150 4.23 11.75 -16.10
N ALA A 151 3.40 10.86 -16.66
CA ALA A 151 2.92 11.01 -18.02
C ALA A 151 2.07 12.28 -18.19
N LEU A 152 1.23 12.61 -17.20
CA LEU A 152 0.41 13.81 -17.24
C LEU A 152 1.27 15.08 -17.19
N ILE A 153 2.19 15.17 -16.22
CA ILE A 153 3.12 16.29 -16.04
C ILE A 153 4.02 16.49 -17.27
N ALA A 154 4.51 15.40 -17.87
CA ALA A 154 5.31 15.48 -19.09
C ALA A 154 4.52 15.96 -20.33
N ASN A 155 3.19 15.93 -20.28
CA ASN A 155 2.30 16.29 -21.40
C ASN A 155 1.43 17.52 -21.11
N THR A 156 1.68 18.27 -20.03
CA THR A 156 0.87 19.43 -19.61
C THR A 156 0.65 20.45 -20.73
N ASP A 157 1.65 20.69 -21.59
CA ASP A 157 1.58 21.67 -22.68
C ASP A 157 0.99 21.15 -24.00
N THR A 158 0.61 19.87 -24.05
CA THR A 158 0.19 19.22 -25.30
C THR A 158 -1.32 19.33 -25.57
N GLY A 159 -2.10 19.74 -24.57
CA GLY A 159 -3.58 19.78 -24.63
C GLY A 159 -4.24 18.40 -24.68
N ILE A 160 -3.49 17.31 -24.51
CA ILE A 160 -4.02 15.95 -24.38
C ILE A 160 -4.80 15.87 -23.06
N ARG A 161 -6.01 15.31 -23.10
CA ARG A 161 -6.83 15.18 -21.89
C ARG A 161 -6.26 14.12 -20.95
N PRO A 162 -6.32 14.29 -19.62
CA PRO A 162 -5.84 13.30 -18.65
C PRO A 162 -6.42 11.89 -18.87
N SER A 163 -7.70 11.78 -19.24
CA SER A 163 -8.34 10.50 -19.55
C SER A 163 -7.77 9.80 -20.78
N GLU A 164 -7.28 10.55 -21.78
CA GLU A 164 -6.63 9.98 -22.97
C GLU A 164 -5.25 9.41 -22.64
N ILE A 165 -4.50 10.08 -21.76
CA ILE A 165 -3.22 9.58 -21.23
C ILE A 165 -3.46 8.29 -20.43
N HIS A 166 -4.47 8.28 -19.55
CA HIS A 166 -4.84 7.09 -18.79
C HIS A 166 -5.20 5.91 -19.69
N ASP A 167 -6.06 6.13 -20.70
CA ASP A 167 -6.46 5.07 -21.63
C ASP A 167 -5.30 4.59 -22.52
N HIS A 168 -4.33 5.46 -22.82
CA HIS A 168 -3.10 5.04 -23.49
C HIS A 168 -2.27 4.13 -22.59
N LEU A 169 -1.99 4.56 -21.36
CA LEU A 169 -1.20 3.80 -20.39
C LEU A 169 -1.85 2.46 -20.05
N ARG A 170 -3.17 2.42 -19.86
CA ARG A 170 -3.94 1.21 -19.55
C ARG A 170 -3.89 0.16 -20.67
N ARG A 171 -3.80 0.60 -21.93
CA ARG A 171 -3.65 -0.30 -23.10
C ARG A 171 -2.20 -0.73 -23.31
N GLY A 172 -1.24 -0.03 -22.74
CA GLY A 172 0.17 -0.35 -22.83
C GLY A 172 0.52 -1.56 -21.98
N SER A 173 0.98 -2.66 -22.60
CA SER A 173 1.39 -3.88 -21.88
C SER A 173 2.64 -3.73 -21.01
N LYS A 174 3.25 -2.53 -20.98
CA LYS A 174 4.48 -2.21 -20.23
C LYS A 174 4.25 -1.25 -19.07
N THR A 175 3.04 -0.70 -18.90
CA THR A 175 2.74 0.18 -17.78
C THR A 175 2.63 -0.66 -16.51
N PRO A 176 3.52 -0.52 -15.53
CA PRO A 176 3.40 -1.28 -14.30
C PRO A 176 2.17 -0.82 -13.52
N LEU A 177 1.40 -1.77 -12.99
CA LEU A 177 0.38 -1.50 -11.96
C LEU A 177 1.00 -1.35 -10.57
N ILE A 178 2.21 -1.87 -10.38
CA ILE A 178 2.98 -1.83 -9.12
C ILE A 178 4.42 -1.45 -9.47
N ARG A 179 4.93 -0.36 -8.89
CA ARG A 179 6.33 0.06 -9.00
C ARG A 179 7.23 -0.87 -8.17
N SER A 180 7.68 -1.97 -8.78
CA SER A 180 8.70 -2.84 -8.19
C SER A 180 9.92 -2.95 -9.10
N THR A 181 11.10 -2.87 -8.50
CA THR A 181 12.38 -3.10 -9.19
C THR A 181 12.80 -4.56 -9.17
N ALA A 182 12.01 -5.43 -8.54
CA ALA A 182 12.26 -6.85 -8.50
C ALA A 182 12.11 -7.47 -9.90
N PRO A 183 12.88 -8.53 -10.20
CA PRO A 183 12.64 -9.35 -11.38
C PRO A 183 11.20 -9.88 -11.38
N PRO A 184 10.50 -9.86 -12.53
CA PRO A 184 9.09 -10.19 -12.56
C PRO A 184 8.90 -11.72 -12.51
N PRO A 185 7.72 -12.24 -12.14
CA PRO A 185 7.55 -13.67 -11.84
C PRO A 185 7.83 -14.62 -13.02
N GLU A 186 7.83 -14.13 -14.26
CA GLU A 186 8.22 -14.90 -15.45
C GLU A 186 9.69 -15.31 -15.44
N THR A 187 10.50 -14.69 -14.58
CA THR A 187 11.91 -15.00 -14.38
C THR A 187 12.16 -16.02 -13.25
N PHE A 188 11.11 -16.49 -12.57
CA PHE A 188 11.24 -17.55 -11.57
C PHE A 188 11.83 -18.82 -12.20
N GLY A 189 12.62 -19.58 -11.43
CA GLY A 189 13.36 -20.73 -11.94
C GLY A 189 14.69 -20.39 -12.66
N THR A 190 15.00 -19.10 -12.85
CA THR A 190 16.27 -18.65 -13.45
C THR A 190 17.18 -17.98 -12.42
N GLU A 191 18.50 -17.96 -12.69
CA GLU A 191 19.45 -17.24 -11.86
C GLU A 191 19.28 -15.73 -12.01
N GLN A 192 19.28 -15.03 -10.89
CA GLN A 192 19.11 -13.59 -10.75
C GLN A 192 20.15 -13.02 -9.80
N GLN A 193 20.35 -11.71 -9.87
CA GLN A 193 21.23 -10.98 -8.98
C GLN A 193 20.55 -9.70 -8.50
N VAL A 194 20.76 -9.38 -7.22
CA VAL A 194 20.22 -8.17 -6.59
C VAL A 194 21.27 -7.55 -5.66
N ALA A 195 21.23 -6.22 -5.52
CA ALA A 195 21.99 -5.52 -4.50
C ALA A 195 21.23 -5.53 -3.16
N VAL A 196 21.95 -5.31 -2.06
CA VAL A 196 21.35 -5.12 -0.73
C VAL A 196 20.27 -4.02 -0.73
N GLY A 197 19.21 -4.23 0.04
CA GLY A 197 18.04 -3.37 0.16
C GLY A 197 17.07 -3.44 -1.03
N ARG A 198 17.39 -4.19 -2.09
CA ARG A 198 16.53 -4.28 -3.28
C ARG A 198 15.65 -5.54 -3.22
N PRO A 199 14.42 -5.46 -3.76
CA PRO A 199 13.48 -6.57 -3.71
C PRO A 199 13.90 -7.68 -4.68
N ILE A 200 13.76 -8.93 -4.24
CA ILE A 200 14.05 -10.15 -5.02
C ILE A 200 12.82 -10.74 -5.69
N VAL A 201 11.64 -10.35 -5.23
CA VAL A 201 10.34 -10.69 -5.82
C VAL A 201 9.45 -9.46 -5.76
N PRO A 202 8.50 -9.25 -6.68
CA PRO A 202 7.59 -8.11 -6.61
C PRO A 202 6.47 -8.33 -5.57
N PRO A 203 5.71 -7.30 -5.17
CA PRO A 203 4.56 -7.47 -4.28
C PRO A 203 3.46 -8.35 -4.90
N ARG A 204 3.20 -9.54 -4.33
CA ARG A 204 2.12 -10.46 -4.77
C ARG A 204 1.55 -11.25 -3.57
N ASP A 205 0.36 -11.83 -3.74
CA ASP A 205 -0.12 -12.92 -2.88
C ASP A 205 0.37 -14.27 -3.45
N TYR A 206 1.62 -14.61 -3.15
CA TYR A 206 2.26 -15.84 -3.62
C TYR A 206 1.61 -17.13 -3.09
N SER A 207 0.75 -17.04 -2.07
CA SER A 207 -0.04 -18.18 -1.62
C SER A 207 -1.09 -18.58 -2.67
N ARG A 208 -1.64 -17.60 -3.41
CA ARG A 208 -2.69 -17.81 -4.41
C ARG A 208 -2.16 -17.84 -5.84
N THR A 209 -1.47 -16.79 -6.25
CA THR A 209 -1.07 -16.58 -7.66
C THR A 209 0.23 -15.76 -7.75
N VAL A 210 0.87 -15.77 -8.92
CA VAL A 210 1.97 -14.85 -9.25
C VAL A 210 1.48 -13.62 -10.03
N GLU A 211 0.21 -13.63 -10.43
CA GLU A 211 -0.44 -12.50 -11.09
C GLU A 211 -0.61 -11.32 -10.12
N ILE A 212 -0.67 -10.11 -10.69
CA ILE A 212 -0.88 -8.87 -9.93
C ILE A 212 -2.19 -9.01 -9.14
N PRO A 213 -2.16 -8.82 -7.80
CA PRO A 213 -3.35 -8.92 -6.98
C PRO A 213 -4.44 -7.97 -7.48
N SER A 214 -5.65 -8.50 -7.67
CA SER A 214 -6.80 -7.65 -7.93
C SER A 214 -7.23 -7.02 -6.61
N LEU A 215 -7.20 -5.69 -6.52
CA LEU A 215 -7.39 -4.96 -5.25
C LEU A 215 -8.78 -5.18 -4.62
N ASN A 216 -9.76 -5.58 -5.42
CA ASN A 216 -11.11 -5.91 -4.96
C ASN A 216 -11.22 -7.28 -4.25
N GLU A 217 -10.15 -8.08 -4.23
CA GLU A 217 -10.13 -9.39 -3.57
C GLU A 217 -9.55 -9.34 -2.14
N TYR A 218 -9.12 -8.16 -1.69
CA TYR A 218 -8.45 -7.95 -0.41
C TYR A 218 -9.17 -6.86 0.37
N ASP A 219 -9.08 -6.95 1.69
CA ASP A 219 -9.47 -5.85 2.59
C ASP A 219 -8.40 -4.74 2.49
N SER A 220 -8.81 -3.47 2.60
CA SER A 220 -7.87 -2.34 2.74
C SER A 220 -7.07 -2.44 4.03
N ASP A 221 -7.69 -3.00 5.08
CA ASP A 221 -7.11 -3.04 6.42
C ASP A 221 -6.18 -4.25 6.60
N GLU A 222 -6.14 -5.16 5.62
CA GLU A 222 -5.26 -6.33 5.61
C GLU A 222 -3.88 -5.96 5.06
N VAL A 223 -2.85 -6.07 5.91
CA VAL A 223 -1.44 -5.84 5.54
C VAL A 223 -0.66 -7.15 5.64
N GLY A 224 0.13 -7.46 4.61
CA GLY A 224 1.12 -8.54 4.66
C GLY A 224 0.76 -9.82 3.92
N ARG A 225 -0.49 -9.95 3.46
CA ARG A 225 -0.87 -11.02 2.53
C ARG A 225 -0.28 -10.80 1.13
N ILE A 226 -0.33 -9.56 0.66
CA ILE A 226 0.47 -9.12 -0.48
C ILE A 226 1.82 -8.72 0.09
N TYR A 227 2.89 -9.33 -0.39
CA TYR A 227 4.23 -9.06 0.13
C TYR A 227 5.28 -9.12 -0.94
N ASP A 228 6.39 -8.44 -0.68
CA ASP A 228 7.65 -8.66 -1.35
C ASP A 228 8.72 -9.12 -0.37
N ILE A 229 9.88 -9.47 -0.91
CA ILE A 229 11.03 -9.88 -0.10
C ILE A 229 12.23 -9.08 -0.58
N THR A 230 13.01 -8.51 0.34
CA THR A 230 14.29 -7.87 0.04
C THR A 230 15.44 -8.64 0.66
N TYR A 231 16.60 -8.53 0.03
CA TYR A 231 17.85 -8.98 0.63
C TYR A 231 18.45 -7.85 1.46
N GLN A 232 18.68 -8.07 2.75
CA GLN A 232 19.23 -7.06 3.67
C GLN A 232 20.72 -7.25 3.99
N GLY A 233 21.39 -8.16 3.27
CA GLY A 233 22.83 -8.38 3.42
C GLY A 233 23.16 -9.48 4.43
N ILE A 234 24.34 -9.35 5.05
CA ILE A 234 24.82 -10.24 6.10
C ILE A 234 25.05 -9.41 7.36
N GLU A 235 24.32 -9.72 8.42
CA GLU A 235 24.43 -9.04 9.71
C GLU A 235 24.75 -10.07 10.80
N GLY A 236 25.77 -9.80 11.62
CA GLY A 236 26.14 -10.72 12.71
C GLY A 236 26.57 -12.11 12.24
N GLY A 237 26.96 -12.27 10.96
CA GLY A 237 27.29 -13.57 10.37
C GLY A 237 26.09 -14.37 9.88
N GLU A 238 24.89 -13.75 9.82
CA GLU A 238 23.66 -14.36 9.34
C GLU A 238 23.17 -13.64 8.08
N LEU A 239 22.59 -14.39 7.14
CA LEU A 239 21.85 -13.82 6.02
C LEU A 239 20.57 -13.19 6.53
N VAL A 240 20.28 -11.97 6.08
CA VAL A 240 19.07 -11.26 6.47
C VAL A 240 18.21 -11.02 5.23
N PHE A 241 16.95 -11.39 5.35
CA PHE A 241 15.90 -11.05 4.39
C PHE A 241 14.82 -10.27 5.12
N GLU A 242 14.20 -9.29 4.47
CA GLU A 242 13.01 -8.63 4.99
C GLU A 242 11.79 -9.05 4.17
N ILE A 243 10.74 -9.52 4.83
CA ILE A 243 9.42 -9.65 4.21
C ILE A 243 8.70 -8.32 4.44
N ARG A 244 8.33 -7.63 3.36
CA ARG A 244 7.59 -6.38 3.45
C ARG A 244 6.16 -6.58 3.00
N GLY A 245 5.23 -6.29 3.91
CA GLY A 245 3.80 -6.45 3.70
C GLY A 245 3.17 -5.18 3.15
N TYR A 246 2.28 -5.34 2.17
CA TYR A 246 1.55 -4.26 1.52
C TYR A 246 0.07 -4.37 1.82
N ALA A 247 -0.58 -3.21 1.90
CA ALA A 247 -2.03 -3.10 1.93
C ALA A 247 -2.56 -3.09 0.48
N SER A 248 -3.78 -3.53 0.26
CA SER A 248 -4.35 -3.54 -1.10
C SER A 248 -4.52 -2.13 -1.69
N ASP A 249 -4.60 -1.10 -0.86
CA ASP A 249 -4.68 0.32 -1.23
C ASP A 249 -3.33 1.02 -1.38
N ASP A 250 -2.25 0.35 -1.00
CA ASP A 250 -0.88 0.80 -1.16
C ASP A 250 0.07 -0.33 -1.53
N LEU A 251 0.14 -0.62 -2.83
CA LEU A 251 1.15 -1.56 -3.36
C LEU A 251 2.49 -0.89 -3.66
N ALA A 252 2.62 0.42 -3.45
CA ALA A 252 3.85 1.17 -3.64
C ALA A 252 4.69 1.23 -2.36
N HIS A 253 4.04 1.35 -1.20
CA HIS A 253 4.71 1.44 0.09
C HIS A 253 4.27 0.31 1.02
N SER A 254 5.25 -0.36 1.63
CA SER A 254 4.97 -1.43 2.58
C SER A 254 4.40 -0.87 3.88
N GLY A 255 3.26 -1.42 4.33
CA GLY A 255 2.68 -1.13 5.64
C GLY A 255 3.33 -1.91 6.80
N SER A 256 4.10 -2.95 6.50
CA SER A 256 4.85 -3.72 7.49
C SER A 256 6.18 -4.26 6.94
N GLY A 257 7.12 -4.57 7.84
CA GLY A 257 8.42 -5.15 7.51
C GLY A 257 8.88 -6.10 8.62
N GLN A 258 9.39 -7.27 8.25
CA GLN A 258 9.93 -8.24 9.19
C GLN A 258 11.26 -8.81 8.69
N ASN A 259 12.32 -8.55 9.45
CA ASN A 259 13.62 -9.17 9.21
C ASN A 259 13.63 -10.63 9.70
N LEU A 260 14.08 -11.51 8.83
CA LEU A 260 14.29 -12.93 9.06
C LEU A 260 15.76 -13.26 8.87
N ARG A 261 16.31 -14.06 9.77
CA ARG A 261 17.74 -14.38 9.85
C ARG A 261 17.97 -15.85 9.57
N PHE A 262 18.99 -16.14 8.78
CA PHE A 262 19.36 -17.49 8.37
C PHE A 262 20.87 -17.70 8.48
N PRO A 263 21.34 -18.94 8.68
CA PRO A 263 22.76 -19.23 8.68
C PRO A 263 23.42 -18.81 7.35
N HIS A 264 24.59 -18.20 7.40
CA HIS A 264 25.30 -17.74 6.19
C HIS A 264 25.57 -18.84 5.15
N GLY A 265 25.72 -20.09 5.59
CA GLY A 265 25.92 -21.25 4.71
C GLY A 265 24.64 -21.89 4.19
N ALA A 266 23.46 -21.28 4.38
CA ALA A 266 22.22 -21.80 3.82
C ALA A 266 22.27 -21.75 2.29
N HIS A 267 22.02 -22.88 1.65
CA HIS A 267 21.91 -22.97 0.18
C HIS A 267 20.47 -22.76 -0.30
N GLU A 268 19.52 -22.81 0.62
CA GLU A 268 18.10 -22.62 0.35
C GLU A 268 17.43 -22.01 1.59
N VAL A 269 16.60 -21.00 1.37
CA VAL A 269 15.71 -20.44 2.39
C VAL A 269 14.28 -20.48 1.89
N GLN A 270 13.37 -21.02 2.71
CA GLN A 270 11.94 -20.97 2.45
C GLN A 270 11.33 -19.81 3.23
N LEU A 271 10.64 -18.94 2.49
CA LEU A 271 9.97 -17.75 2.98
C LEU A 271 8.53 -17.75 2.49
N ARG A 272 7.60 -18.15 3.37
CA ARG A 272 6.18 -18.32 3.03
C ARG A 272 6.03 -19.26 1.81
N GLY A 273 5.27 -18.86 0.79
CA GLY A 273 5.04 -19.67 -0.42
C GLY A 273 6.21 -19.71 -1.43
N LEU A 274 7.38 -19.22 -1.05
CA LEU A 274 8.55 -19.09 -1.93
C LEU A 274 9.75 -19.84 -1.36
N VAL A 275 10.53 -20.42 -2.27
CA VAL A 275 11.84 -21.00 -1.99
C VAL A 275 12.88 -20.17 -2.73
N ILE A 276 13.89 -19.72 -2.02
CA ILE A 276 15.00 -18.93 -2.56
C ILE A 276 16.24 -19.81 -2.46
N ALA A 277 16.67 -20.34 -3.61
CA ALA A 277 17.94 -21.03 -3.72
C ALA A 277 19.07 -19.99 -3.75
N ILE A 278 19.99 -20.09 -2.81
CA ILE A 278 21.12 -19.18 -2.63
C ILE A 278 22.31 -19.76 -3.38
N ILE A 279 22.70 -19.07 -4.46
CA ILE A 279 23.86 -19.43 -5.28
C ILE A 279 25.12 -18.82 -4.66
N GLU A 280 25.04 -17.54 -4.31
CA GLU A 280 26.11 -16.78 -3.67
C GLU A 280 25.51 -15.61 -2.90
N ALA A 281 26.00 -15.37 -1.68
CA ALA A 281 25.58 -14.24 -0.87
C ALA A 281 26.80 -13.51 -0.30
N THR A 282 26.74 -12.18 -0.34
CA THR A 282 27.78 -11.26 0.16
C THR A 282 27.07 -10.11 0.86
N PRO A 283 27.74 -9.32 1.71
CA PRO A 283 27.07 -8.22 2.42
C PRO A 283 26.31 -7.24 1.50
N ASP A 284 26.76 -7.09 0.25
CA ASP A 284 26.21 -6.11 -0.70
C ASP A 284 25.36 -6.72 -1.82
N ASN A 285 25.45 -8.02 -2.07
CA ASN A 285 24.83 -8.67 -3.22
C ASN A 285 24.37 -10.10 -2.92
N LEU A 286 23.28 -10.49 -3.56
CA LEU A 286 22.76 -11.85 -3.57
C LEU A 286 22.60 -12.33 -5.02
N ARG A 287 23.15 -13.52 -5.32
CA ARG A 287 22.82 -14.32 -6.50
C ARG A 287 21.94 -15.48 -6.08
N TYR A 288 20.80 -15.62 -6.75
CA TYR A 288 19.73 -16.50 -6.28
C TYR A 288 18.86 -17.01 -7.42
N ARG A 289 18.00 -17.97 -7.10
CA ARG A 289 16.85 -18.38 -7.90
C ARG A 289 15.62 -18.44 -7.01
N VAL A 290 14.49 -17.98 -7.51
CA VAL A 290 13.20 -18.07 -6.83
C VAL A 290 12.35 -19.15 -7.47
N ASP A 291 11.79 -20.03 -6.65
CA ASP A 291 10.82 -21.02 -7.04
C ASP A 291 9.57 -20.88 -6.16
N ARG A 292 8.36 -20.98 -6.75
CA ARG A 292 7.12 -20.98 -5.97
C ARG A 292 6.83 -22.40 -5.49
N ARG A 293 6.58 -22.56 -4.19
CA ARG A 293 6.17 -23.84 -3.61
C ARG A 293 4.73 -23.74 -3.14
N ILE A 294 3.84 -24.42 -3.85
CA ILE A 294 2.44 -24.57 -3.43
C ILE A 294 2.40 -25.76 -2.48
N GLY A 295 2.38 -25.51 -1.17
CA GLY A 295 2.28 -26.53 -0.12
C GLY A 295 1.07 -26.30 0.78
N ASP A 296 0.43 -27.39 1.24
CA ASP A 296 -0.77 -27.38 2.08
C ASP A 296 -0.59 -26.49 3.32
N ALA A 297 -1.59 -25.66 3.61
CA ALA A 297 -1.65 -24.73 4.74
C ALA A 297 -1.78 -25.43 6.11
N GLY A 298 -0.91 -26.39 6.43
CA GLY A 298 -1.10 -27.26 7.59
C GLY A 298 0.17 -27.90 8.14
N ASN A 299 1.05 -27.11 8.75
CA ASN A 299 1.60 -27.31 10.10
C ASN A 299 2.76 -26.33 10.34
N CYS A 300 2.57 -25.38 11.26
CA CYS A 300 3.61 -24.43 11.66
C CYS A 300 4.63 -25.16 12.57
N THR A 301 5.83 -25.48 12.06
CA THR A 301 7.00 -25.86 12.88
C THR A 301 8.28 -25.25 12.29
N GLN A 302 9.07 -24.59 13.13
CA GLN A 302 10.44 -24.21 12.81
C GLN A 302 11.31 -25.48 12.86
N GLU A 303 11.40 -26.21 11.76
CA GLU A 303 12.26 -27.40 11.66
C GLU A 303 13.64 -27.03 11.11
N TRP A 304 14.65 -27.22 11.94
CA TRP A 304 16.05 -27.21 11.54
C TRP A 304 16.47 -28.64 11.21
N ASN A 305 16.44 -29.03 9.94
CA ASN A 305 17.04 -30.30 9.51
C ASN A 305 18.53 -30.09 9.26
N SER A 306 19.31 -30.13 10.34
CA SER A 306 20.75 -30.39 10.24
C SER A 306 20.95 -31.89 10.02
N ASP A 307 20.78 -32.36 8.78
CA ASP A 307 21.23 -33.70 8.44
C ASP A 307 22.76 -33.74 8.55
N GLY A 308 23.22 -34.25 9.69
CA GLY A 308 24.62 -34.52 9.94
C GLY A 308 25.15 -35.52 8.92
N GLY A 309 25.68 -35.01 7.80
CA GLY A 309 26.36 -35.82 6.80
C GLY A 309 26.24 -35.37 5.34
N SER A 310 25.42 -34.36 4.99
CA SER A 310 25.37 -33.84 3.61
C SER A 310 25.50 -32.31 3.58
N ASN A 311 26.27 -31.79 2.62
CA ASN A 311 26.59 -30.36 2.46
C ASN A 311 25.39 -29.47 2.04
N ASN A 312 24.15 -29.88 2.30
CA ASN A 312 22.95 -29.18 1.86
C ASN A 312 22.12 -28.72 3.06
N ALA A 313 22.54 -27.63 3.71
CA ALA A 313 21.72 -26.98 4.72
C ALA A 313 20.56 -26.23 4.06
N SER A 314 19.33 -26.62 4.38
CA SER A 314 18.09 -25.93 4.02
C SER A 314 17.43 -25.37 5.29
N ALA A 315 16.88 -24.18 5.22
CA ALA A 315 16.20 -23.53 6.35
C ALA A 315 14.82 -23.04 5.93
N SER A 316 13.79 -23.31 6.73
CA SER A 316 12.41 -22.92 6.43
C SER A 316 11.81 -22.07 7.54
N ILE A 317 11.15 -20.98 7.13
CA ILE A 317 10.24 -20.21 7.97
C ILE A 317 8.92 -20.02 7.20
N ASP A 318 7.93 -20.83 7.55
CA ASP A 318 6.55 -20.55 7.20
C ASP A 318 6.03 -19.49 8.18
N ALA A 319 6.10 -18.21 7.77
CA ALA A 319 5.53 -17.12 8.53
C ALA A 319 3.99 -17.19 8.44
N CYS A 320 3.36 -17.75 9.47
CA CYS A 320 1.92 -17.86 9.64
C CYS A 320 1.36 -16.46 10.03
N HIS A 321 0.75 -15.73 9.08
CA HIS A 321 -0.33 -14.75 9.28
C HIS A 321 -1.12 -14.59 7.99
#